data_AF-A0A1G7YI38-F1
#
_entry.id   AF-A0A1G7YI38-F1
#
_cell.length_a   1.000
_cell.length_b   1.000
_cell.length_c   1.000
_cell.angle_alpha   90.00
_cell.angle_beta   90.00
_cell.angle_gamma   90.00
#
_symmetry.space_group_name_H-M   'P 1'
#
loop_
_entity.id
_entity.type
_entity.pdbx_description
1 polymer ?
#
loop_
_entity_poly.entity_id
_entity_poly.type
_entity_poly.pdbx_seq_one_letter_code
_entity_poly.pdbx_strand_id
1 'polypeptide(L)'
;MTIEQPTPTTAADDFRAYAAQHFATDESFGLAFETTAGQRFTLTEGRAMIEAGLDTAQDLTQVFPDGGSATVCTNYANHIAGTLGTGRVTVVGFWGEDNPTSRIGQDAGGHDFAVIDGRWIVDPWLRLVWGDEAWVFDLNDPADAAAIAQLYGDRDRWEPASVPA
;
A
#
# COMPACT_ATOMS: atom_id res chain seq x y z
N MET A 1 2.59 -0.20 25.20
CA MET A 1 1.35 -0.98 25.41
C MET A 1 0.79 -1.21 24.02
N THR A 2 1.15 -2.33 23.39
CA THR A 2 0.72 -2.63 22.02
C THR A 2 -0.71 -3.13 22.10
N ILE A 3 -1.64 -2.38 21.53
CA ILE A 3 -3.04 -2.78 21.44
C ILE A 3 -3.10 -3.75 20.27
N GLU A 4 -3.10 -5.05 20.55
CA GLU A 4 -3.37 -6.08 19.54
C GLU A 4 -4.77 -5.81 19.00
N GLN A 5 -4.87 -5.26 17.79
CA GLN A 5 -6.16 -5.06 17.13
C GLN A 5 -6.70 -6.44 16.74
N PRO A 6 -7.94 -6.80 17.13
CA PRO A 6 -8.51 -8.09 16.76
C PRO A 6 -8.58 -8.19 15.24
N THR A 7 -7.88 -9.16 14.67
CA THR A 7 -7.92 -9.38 13.21
C THR A 7 -9.21 -10.10 12.84
N PRO A 8 -9.89 -9.72 11.75
CA PRO A 8 -11.16 -10.32 11.33
C PRO A 8 -11.01 -11.80 10.98
N THR A 9 -12.15 -12.47 11.04
CA THR A 9 -12.39 -13.81 10.52
C THR A 9 -12.21 -13.90 9.00
N THR A 10 -12.01 -15.11 8.48
CA THR A 10 -11.69 -15.41 7.08
C THR A 10 -12.84 -15.21 6.08
N ALA A 11 -13.98 -14.65 6.49
CA ALA A 11 -15.09 -14.36 5.58
C ALA A 11 -14.75 -13.16 4.68
N ALA A 12 -15.24 -13.19 3.45
CA ALA A 12 -14.81 -12.25 2.41
C ALA A 12 -15.18 -10.78 2.70
N ASP A 13 -16.44 -10.55 3.03
CA ASP A 13 -16.95 -9.21 3.35
C ASP A 13 -16.34 -8.65 4.64
N ASP A 14 -16.10 -9.51 5.64
CA ASP A 14 -15.48 -9.13 6.90
C ASP A 14 -14.06 -8.59 6.69
N PHE A 15 -13.28 -9.22 5.79
CA PHE A 15 -11.91 -8.80 5.54
C PHE A 15 -11.82 -7.51 4.73
N ARG A 16 -12.65 -7.33 3.70
CA ARG A 16 -12.69 -6.07 2.95
C ARG A 16 -13.06 -4.89 3.85
N ALA A 17 -14.05 -5.07 4.73
CA ALA A 17 -14.44 -4.04 5.69
C ALA A 17 -13.31 -3.70 6.67
N TYR A 18 -12.60 -4.72 7.16
CA TYR A 18 -11.43 -4.51 8.00
C TYR A 18 -10.31 -3.77 7.27
N ALA A 19 -9.95 -4.21 6.07
CA ALA A 19 -8.93 -3.52 5.29
C ALA A 19 -9.33 -2.05 5.08
N ALA A 20 -10.59 -1.79 4.72
CA ALA A 20 -11.10 -0.43 4.56
C ALA A 20 -10.99 0.43 5.84
N GLN A 21 -11.19 -0.16 7.01
CA GLN A 21 -11.05 0.55 8.28
C GLN A 21 -9.59 0.86 8.63
N HIS A 22 -8.65 -0.01 8.23
CA HIS A 22 -7.27 0.04 8.72
C HIS A 22 -6.23 0.50 7.70
N PHE A 23 -6.55 0.48 6.40
CA PHE A 23 -5.57 0.66 5.32
C PHE A 23 -6.08 1.50 4.16
N ALA A 24 -7.19 2.26 4.30
CA ALA A 24 -7.79 2.98 3.17
C ALA A 24 -7.41 4.47 3.05
N THR A 25 -6.64 5.01 4.01
CA THR A 25 -6.40 6.46 4.16
C THR A 25 -4.97 6.75 4.57
N ASP A 26 -4.46 7.94 4.21
CA ASP A 26 -3.14 8.42 4.68
C ASP A 26 -3.07 8.40 6.23
N GLU A 27 -4.16 8.76 6.89
CA GLU A 27 -4.28 8.79 8.35
C GLU A 27 -4.14 7.40 8.98
N SER A 28 -4.67 6.36 8.33
CA SER A 28 -4.57 4.98 8.84
C SER A 28 -3.15 4.42 8.80
N PHE A 29 -2.30 4.99 7.94
CA PHE A 29 -0.86 4.71 7.87
C PHE A 29 -0.01 5.61 8.77
N GLY A 30 -0.63 6.60 9.42
CA GLY A 30 0.08 7.60 10.21
C GLY A 30 1.02 8.46 9.38
N LEU A 31 0.69 8.70 8.10
CA LEU A 31 1.53 9.52 7.22
C LEU A 31 1.65 10.95 7.77
N ALA A 32 2.78 11.58 7.45
CA ALA A 32 3.08 12.96 7.76
C ALA A 32 3.67 13.63 6.52
N PHE A 33 3.62 14.95 6.45
CA PHE A 33 4.46 15.68 5.49
C PHE A 33 5.83 15.92 6.09
N GLU A 34 6.88 15.76 5.30
CA GLU A 34 8.26 16.02 5.69
C GLU A 34 8.93 16.93 4.65
N THR A 35 9.76 17.86 5.14
CA THR A 35 10.55 18.72 4.26
C THR A 35 11.89 18.13 3.87
N THR A 36 12.52 18.70 2.85
CA THR A 36 13.91 18.38 2.48
C THR A 36 14.91 18.61 3.63
N ALA A 37 14.57 19.47 4.59
CA ALA A 37 15.32 19.69 5.82
C ALA A 37 14.95 18.73 6.97
N GLY A 38 14.04 17.77 6.74
CA GLY A 38 13.60 16.77 7.72
C GLY A 38 12.56 17.29 8.73
N GLN A 39 11.94 18.44 8.48
CA GLN A 39 10.89 18.96 9.37
C GLN A 39 9.56 18.25 9.07
N ARG A 40 8.95 17.66 10.10
CA ARG A 40 7.68 16.94 9.98
C ARG A 40 6.47 17.78 10.39
N PHE A 41 5.39 17.60 9.65
CA PHE A 41 4.08 18.22 9.85
C PHE A 41 3.00 17.16 9.78
N THR A 42 1.92 17.33 10.54
CA THR A 42 0.72 16.50 10.39
C THR A 42 0.14 16.65 8.98
N LEU A 43 -0.68 15.69 8.54
CA LEU A 43 -1.39 15.80 7.25
C LEU A 43 -2.25 17.06 7.17
N THR A 44 -2.91 17.45 8.26
CA THR A 44 -3.70 18.68 8.33
C THR A 44 -2.84 19.93 8.14
N GLU A 45 -1.71 20.02 8.84
CA GLU A 45 -0.79 21.16 8.71
C GLU A 45 -0.21 21.25 7.30
N GLY A 46 0.30 20.13 6.76
CA GLY A 46 0.88 20.12 5.42
C GLY A 46 -0.14 20.43 4.33
N ARG A 47 -1.38 19.90 4.42
CA ARG A 47 -2.47 20.26 3.50
C ARG A 47 -2.79 21.75 3.56
N ALA A 48 -2.84 22.35 4.75
CA ALA A 48 -3.05 23.79 4.91
C ALA A 48 -1.89 24.62 4.31
N MET A 49 -0.64 24.13 4.41
CA MET A 49 0.52 24.77 3.77
C MET A 49 0.44 24.71 2.24
N ILE A 50 0.04 23.55 1.68
CA ILE A 50 -0.17 23.38 0.24
C ILE A 50 -1.30 24.32 -0.25
N GLU A 51 -2.44 24.33 0.44
CA GLU A 51 -3.58 25.20 0.10
C GLU A 51 -3.20 26.69 0.14
N ALA A 52 -2.37 27.08 1.12
CA ALA A 52 -1.87 28.44 1.24
C ALA A 52 -0.77 28.81 0.22
N GLY A 53 -0.33 27.86 -0.63
CA GLY A 53 0.79 28.05 -1.56
C GLY A 53 2.13 28.27 -0.85
N LEU A 54 2.24 27.82 0.40
CA LEU A 54 3.48 27.83 1.20
C LEU A 54 4.32 26.57 0.97
N ASP A 55 3.73 25.58 0.29
CA ASP A 55 4.44 24.56 -0.47
C ASP A 55 5.21 25.27 -1.61
N THR A 56 6.52 25.46 -1.44
CA THR A 56 7.41 25.88 -2.54
C THR A 56 7.64 24.73 -3.53
N ALA A 57 6.57 24.07 -3.98
CA ALA A 57 6.41 22.99 -4.96
C ALA A 57 7.37 21.77 -4.89
N GLN A 58 8.38 21.77 -4.02
CA GLN A 58 9.46 20.75 -4.00
C GLN A 58 9.94 20.39 -2.59
N ASP A 59 9.35 20.99 -1.55
CA ASP A 59 9.84 20.84 -0.17
C ASP A 59 8.88 20.07 0.73
N LEU A 60 7.82 19.44 0.24
CA LEU A 60 6.93 18.62 1.08
C LEU A 60 6.65 17.27 0.41
N THR A 61 7.09 16.20 1.06
CA THR A 61 6.79 14.82 0.67
C THR A 61 6.00 14.14 1.77
N GLN A 62 5.10 13.23 1.41
CA GLN A 62 4.44 12.39 2.39
C GLN A 62 5.35 11.22 2.77
N VAL A 63 5.51 10.98 4.07
CA VAL A 63 6.35 9.92 4.62
C VAL A 63 5.61 9.12 5.68
N PHE A 64 5.94 7.84 5.78
CA PHE A 64 5.54 6.95 6.86
C PHE A 64 6.22 7.35 8.18
N PRO A 65 5.73 6.84 9.34
CA PRO A 65 6.34 7.11 10.63
C PRO A 65 7.85 6.79 10.72
N ASP A 66 8.30 5.77 10.00
CA ASP A 66 9.70 5.33 9.89
C ASP A 66 10.54 6.18 8.90
N GLY A 67 9.93 7.14 8.21
CA GLY A 67 10.57 7.98 7.19
C GLY A 67 10.52 7.40 5.77
N GLY A 68 9.93 6.22 5.56
CA GLY A 68 9.71 5.69 4.22
C GLY A 68 8.84 6.64 3.37
N SER A 69 9.15 6.79 2.09
CA SER A 69 8.31 7.60 1.18
C SER A 69 6.94 6.96 0.93
N ALA A 70 5.87 7.76 1.00
CA ALA A 70 4.52 7.36 0.61
C ALA A 70 4.33 7.24 -0.91
N THR A 71 5.32 7.54 -1.73
CA THR A 71 5.27 7.26 -3.18
C THR A 71 5.76 5.86 -3.54
N VAL A 72 6.37 5.15 -2.59
CA VAL A 72 6.98 3.82 -2.82
C VAL A 72 6.02 2.73 -2.36
N CYS A 73 5.58 1.86 -3.28
CA CYS A 73 4.62 0.78 -3.02
C CYS A 73 5.10 -0.20 -1.95
N THR A 74 6.39 -0.55 -1.95
CA THR A 74 7.01 -1.43 -0.95
C THR A 74 6.75 -0.97 0.49
N ASN A 75 6.72 0.35 0.74
CA ASN A 75 6.53 0.88 2.09
C ASN A 75 5.12 0.64 2.62
N TYR A 76 4.09 0.69 1.76
CA TYR A 76 2.73 0.29 2.16
C TYR A 76 2.66 -1.18 2.53
N ALA A 77 3.22 -2.05 1.68
CA ALA A 77 3.19 -3.49 1.92
C ALA A 77 3.96 -3.87 3.20
N ASN A 78 5.10 -3.23 3.45
CA ASN A 78 5.88 -3.40 4.68
C ASN A 78 5.12 -2.89 5.91
N HIS A 79 4.43 -1.75 5.80
CA HIS A 79 3.62 -1.23 6.92
C HIS A 79 2.48 -2.19 7.29
N ILE A 80 1.81 -2.78 6.29
CA ILE A 80 0.78 -3.80 6.50
C ILE A 80 1.40 -5.02 7.20
N ALA A 81 2.56 -5.49 6.76
CA ALA A 81 3.28 -6.60 7.39
C ALA A 81 3.68 -6.29 8.84
N GLY A 82 4.14 -5.08 9.14
CA GLY A 82 4.44 -4.62 10.51
C GLY A 82 3.19 -4.52 11.40
N THR A 83 2.03 -4.20 10.81
CA THR A 83 0.76 -4.06 11.53
C THR A 83 0.11 -5.41 11.85
N LEU A 84 0.08 -6.33 10.89
CA LEU A 84 -0.60 -7.63 11.01
C LEU A 84 0.31 -8.78 11.44
N GLY A 85 1.62 -8.57 11.39
CA GLY A 85 2.65 -9.56 11.68
C GLY A 85 3.13 -10.31 10.43
N THR A 86 4.44 -10.50 10.34
CA THR A 86 5.13 -11.16 9.21
C THR A 86 4.76 -12.64 9.04
N GLY A 87 4.15 -13.27 10.04
CA GLY A 87 3.62 -14.64 9.92
C GLY A 87 2.35 -14.74 9.06
N ARG A 88 1.65 -13.63 8.82
CA ARG A 88 0.40 -13.57 8.04
C ARG A 88 0.57 -12.89 6.70
N VAL A 89 1.52 -11.98 6.60
CA VAL A 89 1.72 -11.15 5.41
C VAL A 89 2.95 -11.62 4.66
N THR A 90 2.77 -11.96 3.40
CA THR A 90 3.88 -12.10 2.44
C THR A 90 3.89 -10.84 1.58
N VAL A 91 4.97 -10.07 1.65
CA VAL A 91 5.21 -8.99 0.70
C VAL A 91 5.75 -9.63 -0.58
N VAL A 92 5.08 -9.38 -1.69
CA VAL A 92 5.45 -9.89 -3.01
C VAL A 92 5.54 -8.75 -3.99
N GLY A 93 6.25 -8.95 -5.09
CA GLY A 93 6.30 -7.98 -6.17
C GLY A 93 6.85 -8.55 -7.45
N PHE A 94 6.99 -7.67 -8.44
CA PHE A 94 7.53 -7.99 -9.75
C PHE A 94 8.09 -6.72 -10.41
N TRP A 95 8.97 -6.91 -11.39
CA TRP A 95 9.38 -5.84 -12.31
C TRP A 95 8.44 -5.80 -13.52
N GLY A 96 8.18 -4.60 -14.05
CA GLY A 96 7.32 -4.43 -15.21
C GLY A 96 7.86 -5.11 -16.48
N GLU A 97 9.18 -5.14 -16.63
CA GLU A 97 9.86 -5.79 -17.76
C GLU A 97 9.67 -7.31 -17.76
N ASP A 98 9.64 -7.92 -16.57
CA ASP A 98 9.49 -9.38 -16.39
C ASP A 98 8.03 -9.84 -16.34
N ASN A 99 7.10 -8.90 -16.16
CA ASN A 99 5.66 -9.13 -16.10
C ASN A 99 4.90 -8.18 -17.05
N PRO A 100 5.06 -8.34 -18.38
CA PRO A 100 4.61 -7.35 -19.38
C PRO A 100 3.07 -7.24 -19.50
N THR A 101 2.32 -8.18 -18.92
CA THR A 101 0.85 -8.14 -18.91
C THR A 101 0.28 -7.32 -17.75
N SER A 102 1.12 -7.00 -16.75
CA SER A 102 0.76 -6.20 -15.58
C SER A 102 0.62 -4.73 -15.95
N ARG A 103 -0.59 -4.18 -15.85
CA ARG A 103 -0.83 -2.75 -16.06
C ARG A 103 -0.05 -1.89 -15.07
N ILE A 104 -0.04 -2.25 -13.78
CA ILE A 104 0.72 -1.46 -12.79
C ILE A 104 2.20 -1.50 -13.11
N GLY A 105 2.71 -2.68 -13.47
CA GLY A 105 4.11 -2.87 -13.82
C GLY A 105 4.55 -1.99 -14.99
N GLN A 106 3.67 -1.78 -15.99
CA GLN A 106 3.99 -0.91 -17.12
C GLN A 106 3.98 0.58 -16.75
N ASP A 107 3.11 1.00 -15.83
CA ASP A 107 2.97 2.41 -15.45
C ASP A 107 4.00 2.83 -14.37
N ALA A 108 4.36 1.92 -13.45
CA ALA A 108 5.24 2.18 -12.32
C ALA A 108 6.65 1.55 -12.44
N GLY A 109 6.92 0.75 -13.48
CA GLY A 109 8.18 0.03 -13.69
C GLY A 109 8.32 -1.28 -12.90
N GLY A 110 7.37 -1.57 -12.02
CA GLY A 110 7.30 -2.71 -11.12
C GLY A 110 6.27 -2.42 -10.03
N HIS A 111 5.97 -3.41 -9.19
CA HIS A 111 5.05 -3.17 -8.09
C HIS A 111 5.21 -4.19 -6.96
N ASP A 112 5.21 -3.71 -5.72
CA ASP A 112 5.23 -4.51 -4.50
C ASP A 112 3.91 -4.32 -3.74
N PHE A 113 3.35 -5.42 -3.23
CA PHE A 113 2.04 -5.44 -2.56
C PHE A 113 1.99 -6.53 -1.48
N ALA A 114 1.02 -6.41 -0.56
CA ALA A 114 0.86 -7.36 0.52
C ALA A 114 -0.15 -8.47 0.15
N VAL A 115 0.25 -9.72 0.34
CA VAL A 115 -0.63 -10.88 0.30
C VAL A 115 -0.83 -11.42 1.72
N ILE A 116 -2.05 -11.40 2.22
CA ILE A 116 -2.40 -11.75 3.59
C ILE A 116 -3.07 -13.13 3.61
N ASP A 117 -2.55 -13.99 4.49
CA ASP A 117 -2.97 -15.38 4.69
C ASP A 117 -3.03 -16.19 3.36
N GLY A 118 -2.17 -15.84 2.40
CA GLY A 118 -2.10 -16.47 1.07
C GLY A 118 -3.33 -16.23 0.18
N ARG A 119 -4.22 -15.31 0.57
CA ARG A 119 -5.53 -15.13 -0.08
C ARG A 119 -5.81 -13.68 -0.46
N TRP A 120 -5.57 -12.73 0.43
CA TRP A 120 -6.00 -11.36 0.22
C TRP A 120 -4.87 -10.51 -0.32
N ILE A 121 -5.04 -9.90 -1.49
CA ILE A 121 -4.22 -8.77 -1.89
C ILE A 121 -4.77 -7.54 -1.18
N VAL A 122 -3.91 -6.81 -0.45
CA VAL A 122 -4.23 -5.49 0.10
C VAL A 122 -3.17 -4.53 -0.37
N ASP A 123 -3.60 -3.56 -1.19
CA ASP A 123 -2.70 -2.69 -1.93
C ASP A 123 -3.18 -1.23 -1.93
N PRO A 124 -3.04 -0.53 -0.81
CA PRO A 124 -3.49 0.85 -0.65
C PRO A 124 -2.77 1.84 -1.57
N TRP A 125 -1.60 1.48 -2.10
CA TRP A 125 -0.88 2.32 -3.06
C TRP A 125 -1.71 2.57 -4.32
N LEU A 126 -2.46 1.55 -4.78
CA LEU A 126 -3.46 1.69 -5.85
C LEU A 126 -4.40 2.86 -5.59
N ARG A 127 -4.93 2.95 -4.38
CA ARG A 127 -5.92 3.95 -4.00
C ARG A 127 -5.32 5.32 -3.72
N LEU A 128 -4.28 5.35 -2.89
CA LEU A 128 -3.76 6.58 -2.30
C LEU A 128 -2.79 7.31 -3.23
N VAL A 129 -2.13 6.57 -4.12
CA VAL A 129 -1.10 7.14 -5.02
C VAL A 129 -1.57 7.10 -6.46
N TRP A 130 -2.07 5.95 -6.92
CA TRP A 130 -2.43 5.78 -8.33
C TRP A 130 -3.87 6.21 -8.68
N GLY A 131 -4.76 6.23 -7.69
CA GLY A 131 -6.14 6.71 -7.81
C GLY A 131 -7.16 5.64 -8.22
N ASP A 132 -6.87 4.36 -8.04
CA ASP A 132 -7.84 3.27 -8.27
C ASP A 132 -8.76 3.05 -7.06
N GLU A 133 -10.05 2.79 -7.30
CA GLU A 133 -11.01 2.49 -6.24
C GLU A 133 -10.95 1.03 -5.78
N ALA A 134 -10.45 0.12 -6.62
CA ALA A 134 -10.28 -1.28 -6.30
C ALA A 134 -8.84 -1.53 -5.81
N TRP A 135 -8.69 -1.86 -4.52
CA TRP A 135 -7.38 -1.98 -3.88
C TRP A 135 -7.29 -3.13 -2.86
N VAL A 136 -8.38 -3.88 -2.69
CA VAL A 136 -8.43 -5.12 -1.92
C VAL A 136 -9.00 -6.17 -2.84
N PHE A 137 -8.34 -7.32 -2.94
CA PHE A 137 -8.79 -8.43 -3.79
C PHE A 137 -8.68 -9.77 -3.05
N ASP A 138 -9.64 -10.65 -3.30
CA ASP A 138 -9.63 -12.05 -2.88
C ASP A 138 -9.13 -12.92 -4.04
N LEU A 139 -7.97 -13.55 -3.86
CA LEU A 139 -7.39 -14.47 -4.85
C LEU A 139 -8.30 -15.68 -5.14
N ASN A 140 -9.27 -15.96 -4.28
CA ASN A 140 -10.22 -17.07 -4.45
C ASN A 140 -11.59 -16.61 -4.99
N ASP A 141 -11.84 -15.31 -5.13
CA ASP A 141 -13.09 -14.79 -5.66
C ASP A 141 -13.00 -14.65 -7.20
N PRO A 142 -13.82 -15.40 -7.98
CA PRO A 142 -13.85 -15.26 -9.43
C PRO A 142 -14.21 -13.85 -9.91
N ALA A 143 -14.90 -13.04 -9.10
CA ALA A 143 -15.25 -11.66 -9.45
C ALA A 143 -14.01 -10.76 -9.53
N ASP A 144 -12.96 -11.05 -8.75
CA ASP A 144 -11.72 -10.27 -8.73
C ASP A 144 -10.70 -10.74 -9.76
N ALA A 145 -10.80 -11.98 -10.22
CA ALA A 145 -9.79 -12.62 -11.07
C ALA A 145 -9.41 -11.78 -12.30
N ALA A 146 -10.39 -11.14 -12.95
CA ALA A 146 -10.15 -10.29 -14.12
C ALA A 146 -9.36 -9.01 -13.76
N ALA A 147 -9.73 -8.36 -12.65
CA ALA A 147 -9.04 -7.17 -12.18
C ALA A 147 -7.61 -7.50 -11.72
N ILE A 148 -7.43 -8.60 -10.98
CA ILE A 148 -6.12 -9.08 -10.54
C ILE A 148 -5.21 -9.35 -11.74
N ALA A 149 -5.70 -10.09 -12.74
CA ALA A 149 -4.90 -10.41 -13.93
C ALA A 149 -4.54 -9.17 -14.75
N GLN A 150 -5.45 -8.19 -14.85
CA GLN A 150 -5.18 -6.94 -15.55
C GLN A 150 -4.17 -6.07 -14.80
N LEU A 151 -4.34 -5.92 -13.49
CA LEU A 151 -3.50 -5.08 -12.66
C LEU A 151 -2.12 -5.71 -12.49
N TYR A 152 -2.06 -6.90 -11.89
CA TYR A 152 -0.82 -7.54 -11.43
C TYR A 152 -0.20 -8.52 -12.43
N GLY A 153 -0.84 -8.77 -13.57
CA GLY A 153 -0.30 -9.62 -14.62
C GLY A 153 -0.18 -11.10 -14.23
N ASP A 154 0.87 -11.75 -14.73
CA ASP A 154 1.13 -13.18 -14.53
C ASP A 154 1.64 -13.46 -13.11
N ARG A 155 0.91 -14.31 -12.38
CA ARG A 155 1.21 -14.67 -10.99
C ARG A 155 2.51 -15.46 -10.85
N ASP A 156 2.93 -16.17 -11.89
CA ASP A 156 4.21 -16.92 -11.88
C ASP A 156 5.42 -15.97 -11.89
N ARG A 157 5.21 -14.66 -12.09
CA ARG A 157 6.23 -13.61 -12.03
C ARG A 157 6.29 -12.91 -10.69
N TRP A 158 5.39 -13.24 -9.76
CA TRP A 158 5.39 -12.63 -8.44
C TRP A 158 6.42 -13.32 -7.56
N GLU A 159 7.37 -12.55 -7.05
CA GLU A 159 8.44 -13.03 -6.19
C GLU A 159 8.31 -12.40 -4.80
N PRO A 160 8.75 -13.06 -3.72
CA PRO A 160 8.86 -12.42 -2.42
C PRO A 160 9.72 -11.16 -2.53
N ALA A 161 9.14 -10.00 -2.21
CA ALA A 161 9.90 -8.76 -2.22
C ALA A 161 10.86 -8.76 -1.02
N SER A 162 12.02 -8.14 -1.18
CA SER A 162 12.98 -8.02 -0.08
C SER A 162 12.39 -7.10 1.00
N VAL A 163 11.98 -7.67 2.14
CA VAL A 163 11.64 -6.87 3.32
C VAL A 163 12.96 -6.39 3.94
N PRO A 164 13.15 -5.10 4.26
CA PRO A 164 14.28 -4.68 5.08
C PRO A 164 14.27 -5.47 6.40
N ALA A 165 15.42 -6.04 6.76
CA ALA A 165 15.61 -6.84 7.97
C ALA A 165 15.44 -6.03 9.26
#